data_AF-A0A8S2FRY0-F1
#
_entry.id   AF-A0A8S2FRY0-F1
#
_cell.length_a   1.000
_cell.length_b   1.000
_cell.length_c   1.000
_cell.angle_alpha   90.00
_cell.angle_beta   90.00
_cell.angle_gamma   90.00
#
_symmetry.space_group_name_H-M   'P 1'
#
loop_
_entity.id
_entity.type
_entity.pdbx_description
1 polymer ?
#
loop_
_entity_poly.entity_id
_entity_poly.type
_entity_poly.pdbx_seq_one_letter_code
_entity_poly.pdbx_strand_id
1 'polypeptide(L)'
;EIDTLNEKYQAQVYIEARWSSDIGKLTLTADQYRQLNEGNSVTVLKYGEANWTPELFVENAVGELKEVIRYTLKKNNNQRDYQNVEICERRDVKGTFWEKLELHHFPSDVQELTVSVASSYYDDKVLLQKDEHHLSCINREAFVDQQEWLLYEHVGAQTRFTVEYPFRDENDNKEEKRRSIFSATCHAG
;
A
#
# COMPACT_ATOMS: atom_id res chain seq x y z
N GLU A 1 1.65 3.45 -20.15
CA GLU A 1 0.94 4.52 -20.85
C GLU A 1 0.74 5.68 -19.91
N ILE A 2 1.31 6.84 -20.26
CA ILE A 2 1.10 8.11 -19.56
C ILE A 2 0.24 8.99 -20.49
N ASP A 3 -0.96 9.36 -20.03
CA ASP A 3 -1.92 10.16 -20.79
C ASP A 3 -1.94 11.57 -20.21
N THR A 4 -1.22 12.47 -20.89
CA THR A 4 -1.05 13.86 -20.45
C THR A 4 -2.32 14.69 -20.58
N LEU A 5 -3.22 14.32 -21.50
CA LEU A 5 -4.47 15.03 -21.73
C LEU A 5 -5.48 14.78 -20.61
N ASN A 6 -5.51 13.53 -20.10
CA ASN A 6 -6.46 13.11 -19.07
C ASN A 6 -5.85 13.00 -17.68
N GLU A 7 -4.60 13.48 -17.48
CA GLU A 7 -3.94 13.52 -16.17
C GLU A 7 -3.95 12.16 -15.47
N LYS A 8 -3.57 11.12 -16.21
CA LYS A 8 -3.62 9.74 -15.72
C LYS A 8 -2.52 8.88 -16.33
N TYR A 9 -2.20 7.78 -15.67
CA TYR A 9 -1.27 6.79 -16.18
C TYR A 9 -1.70 5.37 -15.83
N GLN A 10 -1.30 4.40 -16.66
CA GLN A 10 -1.52 2.98 -16.41
C GLN A 10 -0.26 2.33 -15.86
N ALA A 11 -0.40 1.56 -14.79
CA ALA A 11 0.69 0.82 -14.18
C ALA A 11 0.24 -0.52 -13.59
N GLN A 12 1.23 -1.39 -13.38
CA GLN A 12 1.12 -2.55 -12.50
C GLN A 12 2.01 -2.31 -11.29
N VAL A 13 1.45 -2.45 -10.10
CA VAL A 13 2.08 -2.12 -8.83
C VAL A 13 2.01 -3.31 -7.90
N TYR A 14 3.14 -3.64 -7.28
CA TYR A 14 3.21 -4.63 -6.22
C TYR A 14 3.31 -3.90 -4.88
N ILE A 15 2.29 -4.08 -4.03
CA ILE A 15 2.22 -3.45 -2.70
C ILE A 15 2.44 -4.53 -1.66
N GLU A 16 3.38 -4.31 -0.74
CA GLU A 16 3.59 -5.16 0.42
C GLU A 16 3.33 -4.37 1.70
N ALA A 17 2.43 -4.88 2.54
CA ALA A 17 2.12 -4.33 3.85
C ALA A 17 2.38 -5.38 4.93
N ARG A 18 2.95 -4.96 6.05
CA ARG A 18 3.34 -5.87 7.15
C ARG A 18 2.86 -5.34 8.48
N TRP A 19 2.33 -6.22 9.31
CA TRP A 19 1.95 -5.93 10.69
C TRP A 19 2.14 -7.16 11.56
N SER A 20 2.02 -7.00 12.87
CA SER A 20 2.12 -8.10 13.83
C SER A 20 0.80 -8.34 14.54
N SER A 21 0.51 -9.61 14.83
CA SER A 21 -0.62 -10.01 15.67
C SER A 21 -0.21 -11.15 16.59
N ASP A 22 -0.93 -11.28 17.70
CA ASP A 22 -0.85 -12.45 18.56
C ASP A 22 -1.48 -13.65 17.84
N ILE A 23 -0.77 -14.78 17.80
CA ILE A 23 -1.24 -16.02 17.19
C ILE A 23 -2.56 -16.51 17.81
N GLY A 24 -2.81 -16.25 19.09
CA GLY A 24 -4.06 -16.63 19.77
C GLY A 24 -5.27 -15.80 19.35
N LYS A 25 -5.05 -14.66 18.68
CA LYS A 25 -6.13 -13.86 18.07
C LYS A 25 -6.40 -14.23 16.62
N LEU A 26 -5.58 -15.11 16.03
CA LEU A 26 -5.72 -15.52 14.65
C LEU A 26 -6.62 -16.75 14.53
N THR A 27 -7.59 -16.66 13.63
CA THR A 27 -8.40 -17.79 13.19
C THR A 27 -7.63 -18.56 12.12
N LEU A 28 -7.00 -19.67 12.52
CA LEU A 28 -6.19 -20.54 11.68
C LEU A 28 -6.67 -21.99 11.74
N THR A 29 -6.40 -22.77 10.69
CA THR A 29 -6.60 -24.23 10.76
C THR A 29 -5.54 -24.89 11.64
N ALA A 30 -5.82 -26.09 12.16
CA ALA A 30 -4.89 -26.83 13.00
C ALA A 30 -3.54 -27.09 12.30
N ASP A 31 -3.57 -27.35 10.98
CA ASP A 31 -2.38 -27.56 10.17
C ASP A 31 -1.56 -26.27 10.01
N GLN A 32 -2.21 -25.13 9.72
CA GLN A 32 -1.55 -23.83 9.64
C GLN A 32 -0.91 -23.43 10.97
N TYR A 33 -1.61 -23.65 12.08
CA TYR A 33 -1.10 -23.40 13.42
C TYR A 33 0.12 -24.27 13.73
N ARG A 34 0.08 -25.56 13.35
CA ARG A 34 1.22 -26.47 13.51
C ARG A 34 2.43 -26.02 12.70
N GLN A 35 2.25 -25.72 11.41
CA GLN A 35 3.33 -25.29 10.53
C GLN A 35 4.00 -24.00 11.02
N LEU A 36 3.22 -23.01 11.48
CA LEU A 36 3.78 -21.80 12.08
C LEU A 36 4.61 -22.08 13.34
N ASN A 37 4.17 -23.02 14.18
CA ASN A 37 4.93 -23.41 15.38
C ASN A 37 6.21 -24.20 15.07
N GLU A 38 6.25 -24.90 13.94
CA GLU A 38 7.46 -25.54 13.42
C GLU A 38 8.42 -24.54 12.74
N GLY A 39 8.06 -23.25 12.68
CA GLY A 39 8.87 -22.18 12.10
C GLY A 39 8.68 -21.97 10.60
N ASN A 40 7.71 -22.66 9.98
CA ASN A 40 7.41 -22.52 8.57
C ASN A 40 6.55 -21.27 8.31
N SER A 41 6.73 -20.65 7.14
CA SER A 41 5.80 -19.63 6.65
C SER A 41 4.54 -20.27 6.06
N VAL A 42 3.38 -19.70 6.32
CA VAL A 42 2.08 -20.25 5.90
C VAL A 42 1.31 -19.23 5.06
N THR A 43 0.76 -19.67 3.93
CA THR A 43 -0.10 -18.84 3.08
C THR A 43 -1.57 -19.06 3.43
N VAL A 44 -2.34 -17.98 3.58
CA VAL A 44 -3.74 -18.01 3.99
C VAL A 44 -4.62 -17.30 2.94
N LEU A 45 -5.42 -18.08 2.19
CA LEU A 45 -6.19 -17.57 1.04
C LEU A 45 -7.39 -16.69 1.42
N LYS A 46 -7.94 -16.85 2.64
CA LYS A 46 -9.15 -16.14 3.12
C LYS A 46 -8.88 -15.42 4.45
N TYR A 47 -7.67 -14.88 4.61
CA TYR A 47 -7.25 -14.27 5.87
C TYR A 47 -8.20 -13.16 6.31
N GLY A 48 -8.52 -12.22 5.42
CA GLY A 48 -9.38 -11.06 5.72
C GLY A 48 -10.85 -11.36 5.99
N GLU A 49 -11.35 -12.57 5.69
CA GLU A 49 -12.72 -12.99 6.04
C GLU A 49 -12.82 -13.38 7.52
N ALA A 50 -11.72 -13.82 8.14
CA ALA A 50 -11.71 -14.44 9.46
C ALA A 50 -10.78 -13.74 10.47
N ASN A 51 -10.01 -12.76 10.02
CA ASN A 51 -9.00 -12.05 10.81
C ASN A 51 -9.02 -10.56 10.50
N TRP A 52 -8.56 -9.76 11.46
CA TRP A 52 -8.41 -8.32 11.27
C TRP A 52 -7.35 -8.01 10.20
N THR A 53 -7.66 -7.05 9.32
CA THR A 53 -6.77 -6.46 8.32
C THR A 53 -6.76 -4.94 8.46
N PRO A 54 -5.73 -4.25 7.95
CA PRO A 54 -5.72 -2.78 7.94
C PRO A 54 -6.64 -2.15 6.88
N GLU A 55 -7.43 -2.95 6.15
CA GLU A 55 -8.39 -2.48 5.14
C GLU A 55 -7.81 -1.43 4.18
N LEU A 56 -6.66 -1.75 3.57
CA LEU A 56 -5.99 -0.81 2.65
C LEU A 56 -6.75 -0.69 1.34
N PHE A 57 -6.66 0.49 0.73
CA PHE A 57 -7.15 0.78 -0.62
C PHE A 57 -6.18 1.73 -1.32
N VAL A 58 -6.22 1.75 -2.65
CA VAL A 58 -5.45 2.69 -3.46
C VAL A 58 -6.28 3.95 -3.66
N GLU A 59 -5.80 5.07 -3.13
CA GLU A 59 -6.54 6.34 -3.05
C GLU A 59 -6.68 7.01 -4.42
N ASN A 60 -5.62 7.05 -5.21
CA ASN A 60 -5.62 7.74 -6.50
C ASN A 60 -5.94 6.82 -7.69
N ALA A 61 -6.60 5.70 -7.43
CA ALA A 61 -7.07 4.80 -8.47
C ALA A 61 -8.25 5.41 -9.25
N VAL A 62 -8.27 5.21 -10.57
CA VAL A 62 -9.35 5.65 -11.44
C VAL A 62 -10.11 4.45 -11.98
N GLY A 63 -11.40 4.37 -11.63
CA GLY A 63 -12.26 3.26 -12.04
C GLY A 63 -11.94 1.96 -11.30
N GLU A 64 -12.18 0.83 -11.95
CA GLU A 64 -11.97 -0.49 -11.35
C GLU A 64 -10.51 -0.93 -11.48
N LEU A 65 -9.93 -1.37 -10.36
CA LEU A 65 -8.62 -2.01 -10.31
C LEU A 65 -8.75 -3.53 -10.42
N LYS A 66 -7.83 -4.15 -11.17
CA LYS A 66 -7.62 -5.59 -11.09
C LYS A 66 -6.63 -5.87 -9.96
N GLU A 67 -7.13 -6.41 -8.86
CA GLU A 67 -6.34 -6.67 -7.65
C GLU A 67 -6.34 -8.16 -7.28
N VAL A 68 -5.17 -8.68 -6.91
CA VAL A 68 -5.00 -10.01 -6.31
C VAL A 68 -4.27 -9.87 -4.98
N ILE A 69 -4.94 -10.23 -3.88
CA ILE A 69 -4.38 -10.13 -2.52
C ILE A 69 -3.98 -11.52 -2.01
N ARG A 70 -2.78 -11.62 -1.42
CA ARG A 70 -2.28 -12.83 -0.78
C ARG A 70 -1.72 -12.51 0.59
N TYR A 71 -1.96 -13.41 1.55
CA TYR A 71 -1.46 -13.27 2.90
C TYR A 71 -0.48 -14.38 3.22
N THR A 72 0.67 -14.01 3.79
CA THR A 72 1.66 -14.94 4.31
C THR A 72 1.93 -14.60 5.77
N LEU A 73 1.94 -15.62 6.61
CA LEU A 73 2.19 -15.51 8.04
C LEU A 73 3.53 -16.15 8.35
N LYS A 74 4.30 -15.51 9.22
CA LYS A 74 5.57 -16.04 9.73
C LYS A 74 5.69 -15.76 11.21
N LYS A 75 5.93 -16.81 12.00
CA LYS A 75 6.16 -16.67 13.43
C LYS A 75 7.51 -15.99 13.67
N ASN A 76 7.56 -15.05 14.61
CA ASN A 76 8.83 -14.45 15.00
C ASN A 76 9.62 -15.46 15.85
N ASN A 77 10.89 -15.69 15.51
CA ASN A 77 11.76 -16.64 16.22
C ASN A 77 12.42 -16.03 17.47
N ASN A 78 12.13 -14.77 17.78
CA ASN A 78 12.68 -14.09 18.95
C ASN A 78 12.08 -14.67 20.24
N GLN A 79 12.94 -15.19 21.14
CA GLN A 79 12.55 -15.88 22.38
C GLN A 79 11.65 -15.07 23.32
N ARG A 80 11.63 -13.74 23.21
CA ARG A 80 10.80 -12.87 24.07
C ARG A 80 9.33 -12.82 23.64
N ASP A 81 9.05 -13.04 22.35
CA ASP A 81 7.74 -12.78 21.74
C ASP A 81 7.25 -13.98 20.93
N TYR A 82 7.28 -15.16 21.54
CA TYR A 82 6.89 -16.43 20.90
C TYR A 82 5.41 -16.51 20.50
N GLN A 83 4.59 -15.53 20.86
CA GLN A 83 3.19 -15.44 20.43
C GLN A 83 2.99 -14.47 19.26
N ASN A 84 4.00 -13.67 18.90
CA ASN A 84 3.89 -12.71 17.82
C ASN A 84 4.14 -13.38 16.46
N VAL A 85 3.20 -13.14 15.56
CA VAL A 85 3.24 -13.55 14.16
C VAL A 85 3.29 -12.30 13.31
N GLU A 86 4.25 -12.23 12.41
CA GLU A 86 4.30 -11.24 11.34
C GLU A 86 3.35 -11.68 10.23
N ILE A 87 2.44 -10.79 9.85
CA ILE A 87 1.52 -10.96 8.73
C ILE A 87 2.00 -10.06 7.61
N CYS A 88 2.12 -10.64 6.42
CA CYS A 88 2.50 -9.97 5.19
C CYS A 88 1.34 -10.07 4.21
N GLU A 89 0.76 -8.92 3.86
CA GLU A 89 -0.24 -8.77 2.81
C GLU A 89 0.44 -8.27 1.54
N ARG A 90 0.30 -9.04 0.45
CA ARG A 90 0.84 -8.69 -0.86
C ARG A 90 -0.30 -8.48 -1.83
N ARG A 91 -0.29 -7.34 -2.52
CA ARG A 91 -1.26 -6.97 -3.54
C ARG A 91 -0.55 -6.83 -4.86
N ASP A 92 -1.04 -7.53 -5.87
CA ASP A 92 -0.71 -7.29 -7.27
C ASP A 92 -1.86 -6.49 -7.87
N VAL A 93 -1.62 -5.20 -8.14
CA VAL A 93 -2.61 -4.24 -8.58
C VAL A 93 -2.28 -3.81 -10.00
N LYS A 94 -3.25 -3.95 -10.91
CA LYS A 94 -3.15 -3.42 -12.27
C LYS A 94 -4.32 -2.49 -12.54
N GLY A 95 -4.03 -1.28 -13.02
CA GLY A 95 -5.07 -0.32 -13.34
C GLY A 95 -4.57 1.04 -13.78
N THR A 96 -5.46 2.01 -13.67
CA THR A 96 -5.20 3.42 -14.02
C THR A 96 -5.17 4.25 -12.75
N PHE A 97 -4.24 5.20 -12.70
CA PHE A 97 -4.04 6.09 -11.56
C PHE A 97 -4.12 7.53 -12.04
N TRP A 98 -4.77 8.38 -11.25
CA TRP A 98 -4.84 9.81 -11.50
C TRP A 98 -3.59 10.49 -10.94
N GLU A 99 -3.09 11.46 -11.70
CA GLU A 99 -1.95 12.27 -11.32
C GLU A 99 -2.01 13.62 -12.02
N LYS A 100 -1.80 14.70 -11.27
CA LYS A 100 -1.79 16.04 -11.85
C LYS A 100 -0.44 16.28 -12.50
N LEU A 101 -0.46 16.55 -13.81
CA LEU A 101 0.76 16.73 -14.59
C LEU A 101 1.09 18.22 -14.73
N GLU A 102 2.32 18.60 -14.40
CA GLU A 102 2.77 19.99 -14.46
C GLU A 102 3.45 20.22 -15.82
N LEU A 103 2.78 20.96 -16.72
CA LEU A 103 3.20 21.14 -18.12
C LEU A 103 3.82 22.52 -18.39
N HIS A 104 4.59 23.05 -17.44
CA HIS A 104 5.13 24.40 -17.50
C HIS A 104 6.26 24.57 -18.53
N HIS A 105 7.01 23.51 -18.81
CA HIS A 105 8.18 23.49 -19.68
C HIS A 105 8.05 22.46 -20.82
N PHE A 106 6.81 22.21 -21.27
CA PHE A 106 6.54 21.20 -22.29
C PHE A 106 7.35 21.45 -23.57
N PRO A 107 8.02 20.44 -24.15
CA PRO A 107 7.94 19.01 -23.85
C PRO A 107 9.02 18.48 -22.88
N SER A 108 9.77 19.34 -22.18
CA SER A 108 10.93 18.96 -21.36
C SER A 108 10.63 18.89 -19.84
N ASP A 109 9.36 18.69 -19.48
CA ASP A 109 8.94 18.56 -18.09
C ASP A 109 9.28 17.17 -17.53
N VAL A 110 9.59 17.12 -16.23
CA VAL A 110 9.65 15.88 -15.46
C VAL A 110 8.35 15.74 -14.68
N GLN A 111 7.65 14.64 -14.91
CA GLN A 111 6.39 14.31 -14.24
C GLN A 111 6.64 13.39 -13.06
N GLU A 112 5.99 13.70 -11.94
CA GLU A 112 5.91 12.83 -10.77
C GLU A 112 4.72 11.90 -10.92
N LEU A 113 4.94 10.58 -10.89
CA LEU A 113 3.89 9.57 -10.97
C LEU A 113 3.79 8.86 -9.62
N THR A 114 2.69 9.08 -8.91
CA THR A 114 2.51 8.62 -7.52
C THR A 114 1.48 7.52 -7.43
N VAL A 115 1.75 6.50 -6.61
CA VAL A 115 0.74 5.55 -6.13
C VAL A 115 0.50 5.82 -4.65
N SER A 116 -0.75 6.11 -4.29
CA SER A 116 -1.13 6.42 -2.90
C SER A 116 -1.98 5.30 -2.30
N VAL A 117 -1.54 4.76 -1.17
CA VAL A 117 -2.23 3.71 -0.41
C VAL A 117 -2.69 4.28 0.92
N ALA A 118 -3.96 4.07 1.26
CA ALA A 118 -4.57 4.53 2.50
C ALA A 118 -5.26 3.37 3.22
N SER A 119 -5.62 3.58 4.49
CA SER A 119 -6.45 2.65 5.26
C SER A 119 -7.89 3.17 5.39
N SER A 120 -8.83 2.24 5.46
CA SER A 120 -10.22 2.55 5.83
C SER A 120 -10.34 3.05 7.27
N TYR A 121 -9.30 2.86 8.10
CA TYR A 121 -9.22 3.34 9.47
C TYR A 121 -8.48 4.67 9.60
N TYR A 122 -8.73 5.38 10.70
CA TYR A 122 -8.02 6.59 11.10
C TYR A 122 -6.66 6.26 11.73
N ASP A 123 -5.84 7.30 11.90
CA ASP A 123 -4.45 7.23 12.39
C ASP A 123 -4.33 6.72 13.85
N ASP A 124 -5.42 6.79 14.62
CA ASP A 124 -5.52 6.19 15.95
C ASP A 124 -5.52 4.65 15.93
N LYS A 125 -6.00 4.05 14.84
CA LYS A 125 -6.13 2.59 14.68
C LYS A 125 -5.12 2.01 13.69
N VAL A 126 -4.86 2.71 12.59
CA VAL A 126 -3.87 2.29 11.58
C VAL A 126 -3.02 3.48 11.18
N LEU A 127 -1.72 3.37 11.47
CA LEU A 127 -0.71 4.31 11.03
C LEU A 127 0.18 3.63 9.98
N LEU A 128 0.12 4.10 8.74
CA LEU A 128 0.98 3.63 7.66
C LEU A 128 2.38 4.23 7.75
N GLN A 129 3.39 3.38 7.73
CA GLN A 129 4.79 3.77 7.80
C GLN A 129 5.56 3.13 6.63
N LYS A 130 6.53 3.87 6.10
CA LYS A 130 7.45 3.33 5.10
C LYS A 130 8.31 2.23 5.73
N ASP A 131 8.65 1.24 4.92
CA ASP A 131 9.64 0.25 5.30
C ASP A 131 11.05 0.84 5.13
N GLU A 132 11.82 0.88 6.21
CA GLU A 132 13.20 1.39 6.19
C GLU A 132 14.22 0.39 5.65
N HIS A 133 13.85 -0.90 5.59
CA HIS A 133 14.73 -1.99 5.18
C HIS A 133 14.46 -2.43 3.74
N HIS A 134 13.20 -2.37 3.30
CA HIS A 134 12.81 -2.68 1.92
C HIS A 134 12.31 -1.43 1.22
N LEU A 135 13.21 -0.78 0.49
CA LEU A 135 12.89 0.42 -0.28
C LEU A 135 12.02 0.08 -1.49
N SER A 136 11.11 0.98 -1.83
CA SER A 136 10.33 0.92 -3.07
C SER A 136 11.26 1.00 -4.28
N CYS A 137 10.92 0.27 -5.34
CA CYS A 137 11.71 0.22 -6.57
C CYS A 137 10.80 0.18 -7.79
N ILE A 138 11.39 0.41 -8.97
CA ILE A 138 10.68 0.42 -10.24
C ILE A 138 11.37 -0.47 -11.26
N ASN A 139 10.58 -1.24 -11.99
CA ASN A 139 11.08 -2.07 -13.07
C ASN A 139 11.04 -1.30 -14.40
N ARG A 140 12.18 -0.71 -14.79
CA ARG A 140 12.31 0.04 -16.05
C ARG A 140 12.23 -0.84 -17.30
N GLU A 141 12.63 -2.12 -17.21
CA GLU A 141 12.62 -3.04 -18.35
C GLU A 141 11.19 -3.39 -18.80
N ALA A 142 10.22 -3.31 -17.89
CA ALA A 142 8.81 -3.54 -18.18
C ALA A 142 8.08 -2.28 -18.70
N PHE A 143 8.77 -1.14 -18.79
CA PHE A 143 8.16 0.12 -19.21
C PHE A 143 8.05 0.19 -20.75
N VAL A 144 6.85 0.47 -21.26
CA VAL A 144 6.53 0.37 -22.69
C VAL A 144 6.77 1.70 -23.43
N ASP A 145 6.57 2.84 -22.77
CA ASP A 145 6.59 4.16 -23.42
C ASP A 145 7.99 4.80 -23.44
N GLN A 146 9.04 3.97 -23.52
CA GLN A 146 10.45 4.43 -23.50
C GLN A 146 10.83 5.33 -24.68
N GLN A 147 9.98 5.41 -25.72
CA GLN A 147 10.18 6.31 -26.86
C GLN A 147 9.85 7.77 -26.52
N GLU A 148 8.96 7.98 -25.54
CA GLU A 148 8.49 9.31 -25.14
C GLU A 148 9.00 9.69 -23.74
N TRP A 149 9.25 8.72 -22.87
CA TRP A 149 9.57 8.95 -21.46
C TRP A 149 10.79 8.17 -21.02
N LEU A 150 11.67 8.85 -20.28
CA LEU A 150 12.76 8.25 -19.51
C LEU A 150 12.31 8.09 -18.06
N LEU A 151 12.17 6.84 -17.63
CA LEU A 151 11.81 6.51 -16.25
C LEU A 151 13.05 6.53 -15.34
N TYR A 152 13.02 7.38 -14.32
CA TYR A 152 14.10 7.47 -13.33
C TYR A 152 14.08 6.26 -12.39
N GLU A 153 15.25 5.87 -11.89
CA GLU A 153 15.40 4.69 -11.02
C GLU A 153 14.91 4.94 -9.58
N HIS A 154 15.05 6.17 -9.12
CA HIS A 154 14.73 6.53 -7.74
C HIS A 154 13.22 6.62 -7.53
N VAL A 155 12.73 5.89 -6.53
CA VAL A 155 11.35 5.99 -6.04
C VAL A 155 11.36 6.67 -4.68
N GLY A 156 10.72 7.83 -4.59
CA GLY A 156 10.46 8.51 -3.33
C GLY A 156 9.33 7.83 -2.57
N ALA A 157 9.42 7.78 -1.25
CA ALA A 157 8.37 7.23 -0.38
C ALA A 157 8.11 8.17 0.79
N GLN A 158 6.85 8.56 0.98
CA GLN A 158 6.42 9.47 2.04
C GLN A 158 5.09 9.04 2.67
N THR A 159 4.92 9.36 3.95
CA THR A 159 3.62 9.25 4.63
C THR A 159 3.07 10.66 4.82
N ARG A 160 1.83 10.89 4.39
CA ARG A 160 1.06 12.12 4.62
C ARG A 160 -0.20 11.82 5.43
N PHE A 161 -0.85 12.86 5.94
CA PHE A 161 -2.11 12.77 6.67
C PHE A 161 -3.18 13.59 5.99
N THR A 162 -4.38 13.03 5.87
CA THR A 162 -5.56 13.73 5.37
C THR A 162 -6.57 13.86 6.50
N VAL A 163 -7.03 15.08 6.75
CA VAL A 163 -8.10 15.37 7.72
C VAL A 163 -9.43 15.14 7.02
N GLU A 164 -10.28 14.30 7.58
CA GLU A 164 -11.70 14.31 7.21
C GLU A 164 -12.40 15.36 8.05
N TYR A 165 -13.08 16.29 7.40
CA TYR A 165 -13.97 17.23 8.08
C TYR A 165 -15.37 16.63 8.12
N PRO A 166 -15.77 15.93 9.19
CA PRO A 166 -17.18 15.61 9.35
C PRO A 166 -17.97 16.93 9.43
N PHE A 167 -19.15 16.96 8.83
CA PHE A 167 -20.09 18.08 9.02
C PHE A 167 -20.25 18.31 10.53
N ARG A 168 -19.77 19.46 11.03
CA ARG A 168 -19.83 19.80 12.46
C ARG A 168 -21.25 20.22 12.82
N ASP A 169 -21.88 19.51 13.73
CA ASP A 169 -22.97 20.08 14.53
C ASP A 169 -22.36 20.96 15.63
N GLU A 170 -22.97 22.11 15.92
CA GLU A 170 -22.45 23.16 16.83
C GLU A 170 -22.14 22.70 18.27
N ASN A 171 -22.50 21.47 18.64
CA ASN A 171 -22.32 20.89 19.98
C ASN A 171 -21.24 19.79 20.07
N ASP A 172 -20.53 19.45 18.98
CA ASP A 172 -19.62 18.30 18.97
C ASP A 172 -18.14 18.71 19.15
N ASN A 173 -17.63 18.57 20.38
CA ASN A 173 -16.18 18.61 20.69
C ASN A 173 -15.47 17.33 20.23
N LYS A 174 -15.61 16.94 18.96
CA LYS A 174 -14.93 15.76 18.42
C LYS A 174 -13.50 16.12 17.99
N GLU A 175 -12.53 15.37 18.49
CA GLU A 175 -11.14 15.43 18.04
C GLU A 175 -11.05 15.24 16.52
N GLU A 176 -10.19 16.03 15.87
CA GLU A 176 -9.95 15.94 14.42
C GLU A 176 -9.36 14.56 14.10
N LYS A 177 -10.10 13.75 13.34
CA LYS A 177 -9.64 12.44 12.90
C LYS A 177 -8.92 12.55 11.57
N ARG A 178 -7.78 11.87 11.46
CA ARG A 178 -6.93 11.88 10.26
C ARG A 178 -6.73 10.47 9.75
N ARG A 179 -6.52 10.33 8.45
CA ARG A 179 -6.05 9.07 7.85
C ARG A 179 -4.61 9.23 7.44
N SER A 180 -3.79 8.22 7.71
CA SER A 180 -2.46 8.14 7.13
C SER A 180 -2.54 7.61 5.69
N ILE A 181 -1.78 8.23 4.80
CA ILE A 181 -1.64 7.84 3.39
C ILE A 181 -0.15 7.64 3.13
N PHE A 182 0.22 6.47 2.61
CA PHE A 182 1.54 6.19 2.10
C PHE A 182 1.57 6.44 0.60
N SER A 183 2.53 7.22 0.12
CA SER A 183 2.69 7.54 -1.29
C SER A 183 4.09 7.15 -1.77
N ALA A 184 4.14 6.39 -2.87
CA ALA A 184 5.37 6.07 -3.58
C ALA A 184 5.38 6.77 -4.93
N THR A 185 6.42 7.56 -5.21
CA THR A 185 6.50 8.44 -6.38
C THR A 185 7.73 8.11 -7.21
N CYS A 186 7.53 7.81 -8.49
CA CYS A 186 8.60 7.74 -9.48
C CYS A 186 8.56 8.98 -10.38
N HIS A 187 9.61 9.17 -11.18
CA HIS A 187 9.71 10.32 -12.08
C HIS A 187 9.83 9.81 -13.53
N ALA A 188 9.22 10.54 -14.45
CA ALA A 188 9.30 10.31 -15.89
C ALA A 188 9.53 11.65 -16.61
N GLY A 189 10.53 11.74 -17.49
CA GLY A 189 10.82 12.97 -18.25
C GLY A 189 11.57 12.72 -19.54
#